data_AF-A0A6B9EQW8-F1
#
_entry.id   AF-A0A6B9EQW8-F1
#
_cell.length_a   1.000
_cell.length_b   1.000
_cell.length_c   1.000
_cell.angle_alpha   90.00
_cell.angle_beta   90.00
_cell.angle_gamma   90.00
#
_symmetry.space_group_name_H-M   'P 1'
#
loop_
_entity.id
_entity.type
_entity.pdbx_description
1 polymer ?
#
loop_
_entity_poly.entity_id
_entity_poly.type
_entity_poly.pdbx_seq_one_letter_code
_entity_poly.pdbx_strand_id
1 'polypeptide(L)'
;EGIQYRATWGGHGSGFYIGDPNLLVAVMGPKVTEYWTQGTAAEKASERLGSTERGQQLMTQHMTIFPTCSFLPGINTIRAWHPRGPNEIEVWAFTVVDADAPDEMKEEYRQQTLRTFSAGGVF
;
A
#
# COMPACT_ATOMS: atom_id res chain seq x y z
N GLU A 1 15.20 7.99 -3.76
CA GLU A 1 15.15 8.63 -2.42
C GLU A 1 13.70 8.60 -1.91
N GLY A 2 13.45 8.93 -0.65
CA GLY A 2 12.11 8.87 -0.06
C GLY A 2 12.00 9.79 1.15
N ILE A 3 10.79 9.94 1.69
CA ILE A 3 10.54 10.73 2.90
C ILE A 3 9.78 9.93 3.94
N GLN A 4 9.87 10.37 5.19
CA GLN A 4 9.15 9.78 6.31
C GLN A 4 8.39 10.86 7.08
N TYR A 5 7.12 10.59 7.31
CA TYR A 5 6.20 11.36 8.13
C TYR A 5 6.13 10.78 9.54
N ARG A 6 6.28 11.67 10.51
CA ARG A 6 5.92 11.46 11.90
C ARG A 6 4.75 12.39 12.24
N ALA A 7 3.69 11.85 12.81
CA ALA A 7 2.60 12.68 13.30
C ALA A 7 3.07 13.61 14.42
N THR A 8 2.61 14.86 14.36
CA THR A 8 2.89 15.89 15.39
C THR A 8 2.43 15.43 16.77
N TRP A 9 1.35 14.64 16.81
CA TRP A 9 0.79 14.01 18.00
C TRP A 9 0.15 12.66 17.63
N GLY A 10 -0.05 11.77 18.61
CA GLY A 10 -0.87 10.55 18.44
C GLY A 10 -0.11 9.30 17.95
N GLY A 11 1.18 9.39 17.67
CA GLY A 11 2.03 8.23 17.41
C GLY A 11 1.90 7.60 16.02
N HIS A 12 1.19 8.24 15.08
CA HIS A 12 1.08 7.77 13.70
C HIS A 12 2.34 8.07 12.90
N GLY A 13 2.57 7.28 11.84
CA GLY A 13 3.70 7.49 10.96
C GLY A 13 3.51 6.82 9.61
N SER A 14 4.19 7.33 8.60
CA SER A 14 4.22 6.77 7.25
C SER A 14 5.53 7.07 6.55
N GLY A 15 6.02 6.18 5.70
CA GLY A 15 7.18 6.43 4.85
C GLY A 15 6.97 5.86 3.46
N PHE A 16 7.63 6.43 2.47
CA PHE A 16 7.49 6.05 1.06
C PHE A 16 8.69 6.46 0.22
N TYR A 17 8.92 5.73 -0.87
CA TYR A 17 9.86 6.12 -1.91
C TYR A 17 9.20 7.08 -2.90
N ILE A 18 10.00 7.92 -3.55
CA ILE A 18 9.56 8.86 -4.58
C ILE A 18 10.30 8.55 -5.89
N GLY A 19 9.55 8.34 -6.96
CA GLY A 19 10.02 8.25 -8.35
C GLY A 19 10.64 6.91 -8.77
N ASP A 20 11.19 6.11 -7.85
CA ASP A 20 11.79 4.80 -8.16
C ASP A 20 10.76 3.66 -8.05
N PRO A 21 10.34 3.02 -9.17
CA PRO A 21 9.33 1.97 -9.16
C PRO A 21 9.88 0.59 -8.81
N ASN A 22 11.20 0.40 -8.69
CA ASN A 22 11.83 -0.93 -8.65
C ASN A 22 11.24 -1.84 -7.57
N LEU A 23 11.05 -1.33 -6.36
CA LEU A 23 10.49 -2.11 -5.26
C LEU A 23 9.00 -2.42 -5.49
N LEU A 24 8.23 -1.46 -6.00
CA LEU A 24 6.81 -1.68 -6.28
C LEU A 24 6.62 -2.73 -7.38
N VAL A 25 7.45 -2.71 -8.44
CA VAL A 25 7.44 -3.74 -9.49
C VAL A 25 7.83 -5.11 -8.93
N ALA A 26 8.84 -5.20 -8.06
CA ALA A 26 9.25 -6.47 -7.47
C ALA A 26 8.15 -7.10 -6.58
N VAL A 27 7.38 -6.25 -5.89
CA VAL A 27 6.32 -6.68 -4.97
C VAL A 27 5.00 -6.94 -5.72
N MET A 28 4.53 -6.00 -6.53
CA MET A 28 3.19 -6.02 -7.11
C MET A 28 3.16 -6.35 -8.61
N GLY A 29 4.32 -6.56 -9.23
CA GLY A 29 4.42 -6.84 -10.66
C GLY A 29 4.18 -5.60 -11.54
N PRO A 30 4.43 -5.72 -12.85
CA PRO A 30 4.38 -4.58 -13.76
C PRO A 30 2.97 -4.00 -13.94
N LYS A 31 1.93 -4.84 -13.97
CA LYS A 31 0.54 -4.40 -14.21
C LYS A 31 0.00 -3.48 -13.12
N VAL A 32 0.21 -3.85 -11.86
CA VAL A 32 -0.23 -3.02 -10.73
C VAL A 32 0.59 -1.73 -10.68
N THR A 33 1.91 -1.81 -10.91
CA THR A 33 2.76 -0.61 -10.97
C THR A 33 2.32 0.34 -12.08
N GLU A 34 1.98 -0.17 -13.26
CA GLU A 34 1.47 0.66 -14.36
C GLU A 34 0.15 1.34 -13.97
N TYR A 35 -0.82 0.58 -13.44
CA TYR A 35 -2.09 1.14 -12.95
C TYR A 35 -1.89 2.24 -11.89
N TRP A 36 -0.91 2.06 -11.00
CA TRP A 36 -0.62 2.99 -9.92
C TRP A 36 0.07 4.28 -10.37
N THR A 37 0.75 4.27 -11.52
CA THR A 37 1.69 5.34 -11.89
C THR A 37 1.35 6.01 -13.22
N GLN A 38 0.56 5.35 -14.06
CA GLN A 38 0.28 5.75 -15.44
C GLN A 38 -1.22 5.61 -15.77
N GLY A 39 -1.62 6.26 -16.86
CA GLY A 39 -2.99 6.20 -17.37
C GLY A 39 -4.01 6.97 -16.55
N THR A 40 -5.28 6.85 -16.95
CA THR A 40 -6.37 7.70 -16.45
C THR A 40 -6.68 7.50 -14.98
N ALA A 41 -6.47 6.30 -14.43
CA ALA A 41 -6.68 6.03 -13.00
C ALA A 41 -5.65 6.80 -12.14
N ALA A 42 -4.38 6.77 -12.53
CA ALA A 42 -3.32 7.48 -11.82
C ALA A 42 -3.43 9.01 -12.01
N GLU A 43 -3.84 9.48 -13.19
CA GLU A 43 -4.16 10.90 -13.43
C GLU A 43 -5.32 11.38 -12.53
N LYS A 44 -6.39 10.59 -12.41
CA LYS A 44 -7.51 10.85 -11.50
C LYS A 44 -7.05 10.89 -10.04
N ALA A 45 -6.12 10.02 -9.64
CA ALA A 45 -5.52 10.06 -8.31
C ALA A 45 -4.74 11.36 -8.09
N SER A 46 -3.90 11.78 -9.05
CA SER A 46 -3.16 13.04 -9.01
C SER A 46 -4.07 14.26 -8.89
N GLU A 47 -5.16 14.30 -9.66
CA GLU A 47 -6.17 15.36 -9.59
C GLU A 47 -6.81 15.43 -8.20
N ARG A 48 -7.28 14.30 -7.68
CA ARG A 48 -7.96 14.25 -6.36
C ARG A 48 -7.02 14.54 -5.20
N LEU A 49 -5.75 14.14 -5.30
CA LEU A 49 -4.72 14.39 -4.28
C LEU A 49 -4.03 15.75 -4.43
N GLY A 50 -4.35 16.49 -5.50
CA GLY A 50 -3.81 17.82 -5.79
C GLY A 50 -2.31 17.85 -6.10
N SER A 51 -1.73 16.73 -6.52
CA SER A 51 -0.29 16.61 -6.82
C SER A 51 0.02 15.38 -7.66
N THR A 52 0.72 15.59 -8.79
CA THR A 52 1.28 14.51 -9.61
C THR A 52 2.27 13.65 -8.84
N GLU A 53 3.07 14.25 -7.96
CA GLU A 53 4.00 13.49 -7.12
C GLU A 53 3.23 12.51 -6.21
N ARG A 54 2.16 12.99 -5.57
CA ARG A 54 1.35 12.17 -4.65
C ARG A 54 0.54 11.09 -5.36
N GLY A 55 0.01 11.38 -6.55
CA GLY A 55 -0.85 10.46 -7.28
C GLY A 55 -0.09 9.42 -8.12
N GLN A 56 1.13 9.74 -8.58
CA GLN A 56 1.83 8.92 -9.58
C GLN A 56 3.28 8.57 -9.25
N GLN A 57 3.91 9.26 -8.29
CA GLN A 57 5.35 9.06 -8.00
C GLN A 57 5.63 8.42 -6.65
N LEU A 58 4.63 8.24 -5.78
CA LEU A 58 4.83 7.56 -4.50
C LEU A 58 4.81 6.05 -4.68
N MET A 59 5.90 5.40 -4.28
CA MET A 59 6.11 3.96 -4.45
C MET A 59 6.32 3.31 -3.09
N THR A 60 5.70 2.14 -2.90
CA THR A 60 5.87 1.29 -1.71
C THR A 60 5.74 2.06 -0.39
N GLN A 61 4.57 2.63 -0.15
CA GLN A 61 4.30 3.34 1.08
C GLN A 61 3.97 2.35 2.21
N HIS A 62 4.43 2.64 3.41
CA HIS A 62 3.99 1.98 4.64
C HIS A 62 3.37 2.99 5.59
N MET A 63 2.34 2.59 6.34
CA MET A 63 1.67 3.47 7.29
C MET A 63 1.13 2.69 8.49
N THR A 64 1.23 3.31 9.68
CA THR A 64 0.54 2.86 10.88
C THR A 64 -0.24 4.00 11.49
N ILE A 65 -1.53 3.76 11.69
CA ILE A 65 -2.37 4.54 12.60
C ILE A 65 -2.33 3.84 13.95
N PHE A 66 -1.61 4.46 14.89
CA PHE A 66 -1.53 3.99 16.27
C PHE A 66 -2.93 3.69 16.86
N PRO A 67 -3.11 2.56 17.59
CA PRO A 67 -2.05 1.64 18.02
C PRO A 67 -1.72 0.52 17.01
N THR A 68 -2.71 -0.05 16.33
CA THR A 68 -2.54 -1.35 15.67
C THR A 68 -3.22 -1.46 14.30
N CYS A 69 -3.53 -0.34 13.64
CA CYS A 69 -3.99 -0.34 12.25
C CYS A 69 -2.80 -0.04 11.33
N SER A 70 -2.43 -0.97 10.46
CA SER A 70 -1.34 -0.79 9.50
C SER A 70 -1.77 -1.14 8.10
N PHE A 71 -1.26 -0.42 7.11
CA PHE A 71 -1.55 -0.65 5.69
C PHE A 71 -0.42 -0.16 4.81
N LEU A 72 -0.37 -0.68 3.59
CA LEU A 72 0.68 -0.39 2.61
C LEU A 72 0.10 0.21 1.32
N PRO A 73 -0.06 1.54 1.19
CA PRO A 73 -0.58 2.13 -0.05
C PRO A 73 0.26 1.75 -1.28
N GLY A 74 -0.42 1.34 -2.34
CA GLY A 74 0.16 0.78 -3.57
C GLY A 74 0.23 -0.75 -3.58
N ILE A 75 0.47 -1.37 -2.42
CA ILE A 75 0.34 -2.84 -2.23
C ILE A 75 -1.10 -3.18 -1.81
N ASN A 76 -1.72 -2.30 -1.04
CA ASN A 76 -3.12 -2.30 -0.61
C ASN A 76 -3.55 -3.46 0.31
N THR A 77 -2.59 -4.13 0.96
CA THR A 77 -2.88 -4.91 2.18
C THR A 77 -3.12 -3.95 3.35
N ILE A 78 -4.14 -4.25 4.15
CA ILE A 78 -4.47 -3.58 5.41
C ILE A 78 -4.65 -4.64 6.49
N ARG A 79 -4.20 -4.35 7.71
CA ARG A 79 -4.32 -5.27 8.83
C ARG A 79 -4.50 -4.62 10.18
N ALA A 80 -5.18 -5.35 11.05
CA ALA A 80 -5.22 -5.10 12.48
C ALA A 80 -4.31 -6.10 13.20
N TRP A 81 -3.50 -5.58 14.13
CA TRP A 81 -2.69 -6.40 15.04
C TRP A 81 -3.45 -6.58 16.36
N HIS A 82 -3.93 -7.78 16.63
CA HIS A 82 -4.72 -8.07 17.83
C HIS A 82 -3.82 -8.66 18.92
N PRO A 83 -3.57 -7.96 20.05
CA PRO A 83 -2.76 -8.49 21.13
C PRO A 83 -3.40 -9.71 21.80
N ARG A 84 -2.58 -10.70 22.14
CA ARG A 84 -2.94 -11.91 22.91
C ARG A 84 -1.97 -12.07 24.09
N GLY A 85 -1.99 -11.07 24.96
CA GLY A 85 -0.97 -10.90 25.99
C GLY A 85 0.34 -10.33 25.42
N PRO A 86 1.42 -10.27 26.22
CA PRO A 86 2.67 -9.66 25.80
C PRO A 86 3.50 -10.49 24.80
N ASN A 87 3.19 -11.79 24.65
CA ASN A 87 4.01 -12.74 23.91
C ASN A 87 3.37 -13.24 22.61
N GLU A 88 2.15 -12.82 22.28
CA GLU A 88 1.43 -13.30 21.10
C GLU A 88 0.55 -12.20 20.49
N ILE A 89 0.37 -12.27 19.17
CA ILE A 89 -0.57 -11.45 18.41
C ILE A 89 -1.30 -12.32 17.39
N GLU A 90 -2.52 -11.93 17.04
CA GLU A 90 -3.16 -12.34 15.80
C GLU A 90 -3.05 -11.23 14.75
N VAL A 91 -2.95 -11.64 13.48
CA VAL A 91 -2.90 -10.71 12.35
C VAL A 91 -4.12 -10.92 11.49
N TRP A 92 -5.01 -9.94 11.48
CA TRP A 92 -6.21 -9.98 10.65
C TRP A 92 -5.99 -9.04 9.47
N ALA A 93 -5.72 -9.60 8.29
CA ALA A 93 -5.36 -8.87 7.09
C ALA A 93 -6.35 -9.11 5.95
N PHE A 94 -6.62 -8.07 5.19
CA PHE A 94 -7.39 -8.12 3.95
C PHE A 94 -6.82 -7.13 2.92
N THR A 95 -7.29 -7.21 1.68
CA THR A 95 -6.86 -6.33 0.59
C THR A 95 -8.00 -5.41 0.18
N VAL A 96 -7.69 -4.14 -0.06
CA VAL A 96 -8.61 -3.17 -0.66
C VAL A 96 -8.21 -2.89 -2.10
N VAL A 97 -9.18 -2.54 -2.92
CA VAL A 97 -9.00 -2.15 -4.31
C VAL A 97 -9.92 -0.97 -4.61
N ASP A 98 -9.56 -0.13 -5.58
CA ASP A 98 -10.48 0.90 -6.04
C ASP A 98 -11.74 0.24 -6.59
N ALA A 99 -12.91 0.72 -6.17
CA ALA A 99 -14.18 0.07 -6.49
C ALA A 99 -14.46 0.08 -8.00
N ASP A 100 -14.00 1.11 -8.70
CA ASP A 100 -14.12 1.30 -10.14
C ASP A 100 -12.92 0.76 -10.95
N ALA A 101 -11.94 0.13 -10.30
CA ALA A 101 -10.87 -0.55 -11.02
C ALA A 101 -11.42 -1.69 -11.91
N PRO A 102 -10.82 -1.96 -13.08
CA PRO A 102 -11.17 -3.09 -13.92
C PRO A 102 -11.10 -4.41 -13.14
N ASP A 103 -11.97 -5.37 -13.47
CA ASP A 103 -12.03 -6.66 -12.75
C ASP A 103 -10.70 -7.42 -12.81
N GLU A 104 -10.01 -7.36 -13.94
CA GLU A 104 -8.66 -7.94 -14.08
C GLU A 104 -7.64 -7.30 -13.12
N MET A 105 -7.77 -6.00 -12.85
CA MET A 105 -6.87 -5.29 -11.94
C MET A 105 -7.15 -5.66 -10.49
N LYS A 106 -8.44 -5.82 -10.13
CA LYS A 106 -8.83 -6.31 -8.81
C LYS A 106 -8.31 -7.73 -8.55
N GLU A 107 -8.38 -8.58 -9.57
CA GLU A 107 -7.82 -9.94 -9.52
C GLU A 107 -6.29 -9.94 -9.43
N GLU A 108 -5.61 -9.05 -10.17
CA GLU A 108 -4.16 -8.89 -10.08
C GLU A 108 -3.75 -8.44 -8.66
N TYR A 109 -4.41 -7.44 -8.07
CA TYR A 109 -4.20 -7.06 -6.67
C TYR A 109 -4.38 -8.24 -5.73
N ARG A 110 -5.47 -9.02 -5.88
CA ARG A 110 -5.72 -10.21 -5.05
C ARG A 110 -4.58 -11.22 -5.10
N GLN A 111 -4.11 -11.57 -6.30
CA GLN A 111 -3.01 -12.53 -6.46
C GLN A 111 -1.67 -11.98 -5.96
N GLN A 112 -1.36 -10.70 -6.19
CA GLN A 112 -0.09 -10.12 -5.77
C GLN A 112 -0.02 -9.93 -4.26
N THR A 113 -1.10 -9.48 -3.60
CA THR A 113 -1.11 -9.34 -2.15
C THR A 113 -1.05 -10.68 -1.43
N LEU A 114 -1.77 -11.71 -1.90
CA LEU A 114 -1.68 -13.04 -1.29
C LEU A 114 -0.29 -13.66 -1.49
N ARG A 115 0.36 -13.39 -2.64
CA ARG A 115 1.72 -13.87 -2.94
C ARG A 115 2.77 -13.22 -2.04
N THR A 116 2.56 -11.98 -1.62
CA THR A 116 3.59 -11.17 -0.93
C THR A 116 3.32 -10.99 0.56
N PHE A 117 2.22 -10.35 0.95
CA PHE A 117 1.93 -9.95 2.34
C PHE A 117 0.77 -10.74 2.94
N SER A 118 0.90 -12.07 2.93
CA SER A 118 0.00 -13.01 3.58
C SER A 118 0.78 -13.93 4.53
N ALA A 119 0.11 -14.88 5.20
CA ALA A 119 0.78 -15.80 6.12
C ALA A 119 1.87 -16.66 5.46
N GLY A 120 1.69 -17.02 4.18
CA GLY A 120 2.67 -17.78 3.39
C GLY A 120 3.32 -16.94 2.28
N GLY A 121 3.20 -15.62 2.38
CA GLY A 121 3.73 -14.70 1.40
C GLY A 121 5.25 -14.66 1.39
N VAL A 122 5.84 -14.20 0.29
CA VAL A 122 7.30 -14.18 0.10
C VAL A 122 8.02 -13.01 0.79
N PHE A 123 7.30 -12.21 1.60
CA PHE A 123 7.81 -11.06 2.37
C PHE A 123 7.42 -11.16 3.85
#